data_AF-A0A1N6D022-F1
#
_entry.id   AF-A0A1N6D022-F1
#
_cell.length_a   1.000
_cell.length_b   1.000
_cell.length_c   1.000
_cell.angle_alpha   90.00
_cell.angle_beta   90.00
_cell.angle_gamma   90.00
#
_symmetry.space_group_name_H-M   'P 1'
#
loop_
_entity.id
_entity.type
_entity.pdbx_description
1 polymer ?
#
loop_
_entity_poly.entity_id
_entity_poly.type
_entity_poly.pdbx_seq_one_letter_code
_entity_poly.pdbx_strand_id
1 'polypeptide(L)'
;MDALNNLMYGFGIALEPINIAYVFAGVFAGTIIGMLPGLGPISALALMIPITFAMEPSSGLILMAGVYYGAIFGGSTSSILLNAPGVAGTVATSFDGYPMAKQGMAGKALAIAAYASFIGGTVSVIFLMLVAPLLSKVAVSFGPAEYFALMVLGLTAVVSLSDKSLVKGLIAAVVGVMISIVGIDTQTGTERFTFNSIQLLDGIDFLVVALGIFALAEVFYMLLRGGGGKEAPRNAIGSLKLSGSEVKKIAGPISRSSVLGFFTGVLPGAGATIGSFLGYSMEKRLAKDGDT
;
A
#
# COMPACT_ATOMS: atom_id res chain seq x y z
N MET A 1 31.75 -6.48 4.85
CA MET A 1 31.41 -7.20 6.10
C MET A 1 30.24 -6.53 6.83
N ASP A 2 30.12 -5.20 6.75
CA ASP A 2 29.03 -4.46 7.41
C ASP A 2 27.61 -4.82 6.94
N ALA A 3 27.40 -5.09 5.64
CA ALA A 3 26.06 -5.43 5.12
C ALA A 3 25.52 -6.76 5.70
N LEU A 4 26.38 -7.79 5.80
CA LEU A 4 26.01 -9.07 6.41
C LEU A 4 25.72 -8.92 7.90
N ASN A 5 26.52 -8.13 8.61
CA ASN A 5 26.29 -7.85 10.03
C ASN A 5 24.97 -7.08 10.26
N ASN A 6 24.67 -6.09 9.42
CA ASN A 6 23.41 -5.34 9.47
C ASN A 6 22.20 -6.24 9.18
N LEU A 7 22.32 -7.17 8.22
CA LEU A 7 21.28 -8.17 7.94
C LEU A 7 21.06 -9.08 9.14
N MET A 8 22.15 -9.59 9.74
CA MET A 8 22.09 -10.48 10.88
C MET A 8 21.46 -9.80 12.10
N TYR A 9 21.78 -8.52 12.33
CA TYR A 9 21.13 -7.69 13.34
C TYR A 9 19.64 -7.50 13.07
N GLY A 10 19.27 -7.17 11.82
CA GLY A 10 17.87 -7.01 11.42
C GLY A 10 17.04 -8.30 11.58
N PHE A 11 17.61 -9.46 11.22
CA PHE A 11 16.98 -10.76 11.49
C PHE A 11 16.86 -11.04 12.99
N GLY A 12 17.84 -10.62 13.80
CA GLY A 12 17.77 -10.69 15.25
C GLY A 12 16.54 -9.99 15.80
N ILE A 13 16.30 -8.75 15.39
CA ILE A 13 15.10 -7.97 15.77
C ILE A 13 13.83 -8.63 15.22
N ALA A 14 13.80 -8.94 13.91
CA ALA A 14 12.58 -9.42 13.25
C ALA A 14 12.09 -10.76 13.80
N LEU A 15 13.00 -11.62 14.27
CA LEU A 15 12.69 -12.94 14.83
C LEU A 15 12.37 -12.91 16.33
N GLU A 16 12.43 -11.75 16.97
CA GLU A 16 11.97 -11.64 18.35
C GLU A 16 10.48 -12.02 18.45
N PRO A 17 10.07 -12.81 19.46
CA PRO A 17 8.70 -13.28 19.58
C PRO A 17 7.65 -12.15 19.55
N ILE A 18 7.99 -10.99 20.11
CA ILE A 18 7.13 -9.81 20.11
C ILE A 18 6.92 -9.24 18.70
N ASN A 19 7.97 -9.20 17.88
CA ASN A 19 7.92 -8.72 16.51
C ASN A 19 7.20 -9.70 15.58
N ILE A 20 7.35 -11.01 15.83
CA ILE A 20 6.54 -12.04 15.15
C ILE A 20 5.05 -11.87 15.50
N ALA A 21 4.72 -11.60 16.77
CA ALA A 21 3.35 -11.34 17.17
C ALA A 21 2.79 -10.06 16.51
N TYR A 22 3.58 -8.99 16.44
CA TYR A 22 3.18 -7.75 15.78
C TYR A 22 3.00 -7.92 14.27
N VAL A 23 3.92 -8.58 13.56
CA VAL A 23 3.74 -8.81 12.12
C VAL A 23 2.53 -9.69 11.86
N PHE A 24 2.27 -10.70 12.69
CA PHE A 24 1.09 -11.55 12.57
C PHE A 24 -0.19 -10.75 12.78
N ALA A 25 -0.27 -9.97 13.87
CA ALA A 25 -1.41 -9.10 14.16
C ALA A 25 -1.63 -8.08 13.03
N GLY A 26 -0.54 -7.50 12.53
CA GLY A 26 -0.56 -6.57 11.41
C GLY A 26 -1.09 -7.19 10.14
N VAL A 27 -0.54 -8.33 9.71
CA VAL A 27 -1.01 -9.06 8.52
C VAL A 27 -2.48 -9.45 8.67
N PHE A 28 -2.88 -9.96 9.83
CA PHE A 28 -4.26 -10.35 10.09
C PHE A 28 -5.23 -9.16 10.00
N ALA A 29 -4.96 -8.07 10.71
CA ALA A 29 -5.77 -6.86 10.68
C ALA A 29 -5.79 -6.25 9.27
N GLY A 30 -4.62 -6.16 8.63
CA GLY A 30 -4.47 -5.68 7.26
C GLY A 30 -5.32 -6.47 6.28
N THR A 31 -5.27 -7.80 6.32
CA THR A 31 -6.08 -8.66 5.44
C THR A 31 -7.57 -8.45 5.64
N ILE A 32 -8.04 -8.33 6.88
CA ILE A 32 -9.46 -8.01 7.16
C ILE A 32 -9.83 -6.66 6.56
N ILE A 33 -9.03 -5.62 6.81
CA ILE A 33 -9.30 -4.27 6.29
C ILE A 33 -9.28 -4.27 4.76
N GLY A 34 -8.31 -4.93 4.14
CA GLY A 34 -8.20 -4.99 2.67
C GLY A 34 -9.34 -5.76 1.99
N MET A 35 -9.95 -6.74 2.68
CA MET A 35 -11.13 -7.43 2.15
C MET A 35 -12.36 -6.54 2.07
N LEU A 36 -12.42 -5.44 2.83
CA LEU A 36 -13.54 -4.51 2.79
C LEU A 36 -13.46 -3.63 1.52
N PRO A 37 -14.44 -3.70 0.61
CA PRO A 37 -14.41 -2.91 -0.61
C PRO A 37 -14.40 -1.41 -0.30
N GLY A 38 -13.43 -0.69 -0.86
CA GLY A 38 -13.26 0.76 -0.65
C GLY A 38 -12.22 1.12 0.42
N LEU A 39 -11.83 0.16 1.26
CA LEU A 39 -10.74 0.34 2.23
C LEU A 39 -9.42 -0.15 1.63
N GLY A 40 -8.46 0.77 1.51
CA GLY A 40 -7.14 0.51 0.95
C GLY A 40 -6.05 0.34 2.02
N PRO A 41 -4.84 -0.07 1.60
CA PRO A 41 -3.66 -0.12 2.46
C PRO A 41 -3.29 1.24 3.06
N ILE A 42 -3.56 2.33 2.34
CA ILE A 42 -3.33 3.70 2.83
C ILE A 42 -4.22 3.97 4.05
N SER A 43 -5.52 3.64 3.96
CA SER A 43 -6.46 3.75 5.08
C SER A 43 -6.03 2.86 6.25
N ALA A 44 -5.60 1.63 5.97
CA ALA A 44 -5.13 0.70 6.99
C ALA A 44 -3.87 1.23 7.72
N LEU A 45 -2.90 1.78 6.98
CA LEU A 45 -1.72 2.41 7.56
C LEU A 45 -2.09 3.64 8.40
N ALA A 46 -2.99 4.50 7.91
CA ALA A 46 -3.42 5.68 8.64
C ALA A 46 -4.04 5.34 10.01
N LEU A 47 -4.78 4.23 10.10
CA LEU A 47 -5.32 3.74 11.38
C LEU A 47 -4.22 3.21 12.32
N MET A 48 -3.09 2.74 11.78
CA MET A 48 -2.01 2.14 12.56
C MET A 48 -0.97 3.14 13.04
N ILE A 49 -0.73 4.23 12.30
CA ILE A 49 0.21 5.30 12.68
C ILE A 49 0.06 5.73 14.15
N PRO A 50 -1.15 6.07 14.65
CA PRO A 50 -1.33 6.43 16.06
C PRO A 50 -0.89 5.34 17.04
N ILE A 51 -1.18 4.08 16.72
CA ILE A 51 -0.81 2.94 17.56
C ILE A 51 0.72 2.78 17.59
N THR A 52 1.39 3.03 16.46
CA THR A 52 2.83 2.85 16.33
C THR A 52 3.67 3.91 17.02
N PHE A 53 3.12 5.09 17.35
CA PHE A 53 3.89 6.14 18.02
C PHE A 53 4.33 5.78 19.44
N ALA A 54 3.59 4.91 20.12
CA ALA A 54 3.96 4.39 21.43
C ALA A 54 4.91 3.19 21.37
N MET A 55 5.26 2.72 20.17
CA MET A 55 6.07 1.52 19.95
C MET A 55 7.53 1.87 19.67
N GLU A 56 8.42 0.90 19.90
CA GLU A 56 9.79 0.99 19.41
C GLU A 56 9.77 1.10 17.85
N PRO A 57 10.57 1.97 17.21
CA PRO A 57 10.46 2.23 15.78
C PRO A 57 10.56 0.98 14.90
N SER A 58 11.41 0.01 15.28
CA SER A 58 11.55 -1.25 14.54
C SER A 58 10.27 -2.09 14.59
N SER A 59 9.68 -2.25 15.79
CA SER A 59 8.40 -2.94 16.00
C SER A 59 7.25 -2.26 15.25
N GLY A 60 7.18 -0.92 15.30
CA GLY A 60 6.17 -0.13 14.60
C GLY A 60 6.24 -0.31 13.08
N LEU A 61 7.45 -0.30 12.50
CA LEU A 61 7.66 -0.56 11.07
C LEU A 61 7.27 -2.00 10.68
N ILE A 62 7.57 -2.98 11.52
CA ILE A 62 7.19 -4.39 11.30
C ILE A 62 5.66 -4.55 11.29
N LEU A 63 4.96 -3.95 12.26
CA LEU A 63 3.50 -3.95 12.32
C LEU A 63 2.89 -3.28 11.08
N MET A 64 3.36 -2.08 10.73
CA MET A 64 2.88 -1.34 9.56
C MET A 64 3.14 -2.09 8.26
N ALA A 65 4.30 -2.72 8.10
CA ALA A 65 4.59 -3.57 6.95
C ALA A 65 3.61 -4.74 6.87
N GLY A 66 3.35 -5.41 7.99
CA GLY A 66 2.35 -6.48 8.08
C GLY A 66 0.97 -6.00 7.63
N VAL A 67 0.50 -4.87 8.15
CA VAL A 67 -0.79 -4.28 7.76
C VAL A 67 -0.84 -3.92 6.28
N TYR A 68 0.23 -3.31 5.74
CA TYR A 68 0.28 -2.94 4.34
C TYR A 68 0.23 -4.16 3.41
N TYR A 69 1.09 -5.17 3.63
CA TYR A 69 1.09 -6.40 2.82
C TYR A 69 -0.23 -7.17 2.97
N GLY A 70 -0.74 -7.26 4.20
CA GLY A 70 -2.03 -7.87 4.49
C GLY A 70 -3.17 -7.19 3.74
N ALA A 71 -3.22 -5.86 3.74
CA ALA A 71 -4.27 -5.08 3.07
C ALA A 71 -4.20 -5.15 1.55
N ILE A 72 -2.99 -5.12 0.96
CA ILE A 72 -2.81 -5.32 -0.49
C ILE A 72 -3.36 -6.70 -0.90
N PHE A 73 -2.99 -7.76 -0.17
CA PHE A 73 -3.46 -9.11 -0.46
C PHE A 73 -4.97 -9.28 -0.19
N GLY A 74 -5.48 -8.72 0.91
CA GLY A 74 -6.91 -8.69 1.21
C GLY A 74 -7.73 -8.01 0.10
N GLY A 75 -7.21 -6.93 -0.47
CA GLY A 75 -7.80 -6.22 -1.61
C GLY A 75 -7.90 -7.07 -2.88
N SER A 76 -6.96 -7.99 -3.11
CA SER A 76 -7.08 -8.97 -4.20
C SER A 76 -8.27 -9.90 -3.99
N THR A 77 -8.60 -10.27 -2.75
CA THR A 77 -9.74 -11.14 -2.45
C THR A 77 -11.07 -10.48 -2.79
N SER A 78 -11.28 -9.22 -2.40
CA SER A 78 -12.50 -8.47 -2.75
C SER A 78 -12.59 -8.21 -4.27
N SER A 79 -11.45 -7.99 -4.92
CA SER A 79 -11.36 -7.82 -6.38
C SER A 79 -11.72 -9.10 -7.15
N ILE A 80 -11.20 -10.25 -6.72
CA ILE A 80 -11.42 -11.56 -7.34
C ILE A 80 -12.84 -12.06 -7.11
N LEU A 81 -13.37 -11.96 -5.88
CA LEU A 81 -14.66 -12.57 -5.55
C LEU A 81 -15.85 -11.66 -5.87
N LEU A 82 -15.69 -10.34 -5.70
CA LEU A 82 -16.81 -9.39 -5.74
C LEU A 82 -16.71 -8.39 -6.90
N ASN A 83 -15.61 -8.39 -7.68
CA ASN A 83 -15.32 -7.36 -8.69
C ASN A 83 -15.45 -5.93 -8.14
N ALA A 84 -15.09 -5.76 -6.86
CA ALA A 84 -15.21 -4.50 -6.14
C ALA A 84 -13.83 -4.09 -5.60
N PRO A 85 -12.88 -3.72 -6.49
CA PRO A 85 -11.54 -3.36 -6.07
C PRO A 85 -11.58 -2.16 -5.12
N GLY A 86 -10.98 -2.33 -3.93
CA GLY A 86 -10.83 -1.27 -2.93
C GLY A 86 -9.65 -0.34 -3.21
N VAL A 87 -8.70 -0.78 -4.04
CA VAL A 87 -7.54 0.01 -4.47
C VAL A 87 -7.25 -0.15 -5.95
N ALA A 88 -6.80 0.95 -6.57
CA ALA A 88 -6.52 1.00 -8.00
C ALA A 88 -5.50 -0.05 -8.47
N GLY A 89 -4.51 -0.41 -7.63
CA GLY A 89 -3.56 -1.49 -7.93
C GLY A 89 -4.19 -2.88 -8.08
N THR A 90 -5.30 -3.15 -7.39
CA THR A 90 -5.99 -4.46 -7.46
C THR A 90 -7.02 -4.56 -8.58
N VAL A 91 -7.26 -3.48 -9.31
CA VAL A 91 -8.17 -3.46 -10.48
C VAL A 91 -7.67 -4.42 -11.56
N ALA A 92 -6.37 -4.43 -11.84
CA ALA A 92 -5.79 -5.37 -12.80
C ALA A 92 -6.02 -6.83 -12.39
N THR A 93 -6.03 -7.12 -11.08
CA THR A 93 -6.32 -8.46 -10.56
C THR A 93 -7.76 -8.89 -10.83
N SER A 94 -8.72 -7.96 -10.87
CA SER A 94 -10.12 -8.30 -11.13
C SER A 94 -10.39 -8.64 -12.59
N PHE A 95 -9.53 -8.22 -13.53
CA PHE A 95 -9.72 -8.47 -14.96
C PHE A 95 -9.77 -9.96 -15.29
N ASP A 96 -8.86 -10.76 -14.73
CA ASP A 96 -8.84 -12.22 -14.97
C ASP A 96 -9.39 -12.99 -13.76
N GLY A 97 -9.14 -12.50 -12.55
CA GLY A 97 -9.53 -13.17 -11.31
C GLY A 97 -11.05 -13.28 -11.12
N TYR A 98 -11.81 -12.24 -11.45
CA TYR A 98 -13.28 -12.28 -11.30
C TYR A 98 -13.96 -13.20 -12.33
N PRO A 99 -13.59 -13.19 -13.63
CA PRO A 99 -14.03 -14.21 -14.57
C PRO A 99 -13.70 -15.64 -14.11
N MET A 100 -12.50 -15.90 -13.58
CA MET A 100 -12.15 -17.21 -13.03
C MET A 100 -13.05 -17.59 -11.85
N ALA A 101 -13.35 -16.67 -10.95
CA ALA A 101 -14.26 -16.91 -9.83
C ALA A 101 -15.69 -17.24 -10.30
N LYS A 102 -16.19 -16.55 -11.33
CA LYS A 102 -17.49 -16.83 -11.96
C LYS A 102 -17.56 -18.22 -12.60
N GLN A 103 -16.43 -18.75 -13.07
CA GLN A 103 -16.31 -20.10 -13.62
C GLN A 103 -16.13 -21.18 -12.54
N GLY A 104 -16.25 -20.84 -11.25
CA GLY A 104 -16.06 -21.78 -10.14
C GLY A 104 -14.58 -22.05 -9.79
N MET A 105 -13.65 -21.29 -10.36
CA MET A 105 -12.20 -21.38 -10.11
C MET A 105 -11.69 -20.32 -9.12
N ALA A 106 -12.56 -19.85 -8.21
CA ALA A 106 -12.24 -18.80 -7.24
C ALA A 106 -10.99 -19.12 -6.40
N GLY A 107 -10.88 -20.35 -5.89
CA GLY A 107 -9.74 -20.81 -5.10
C GLY A 107 -8.44 -20.82 -5.88
N LYS A 108 -8.47 -21.18 -7.16
CA LYS A 108 -7.29 -21.09 -8.03
C LYS A 108 -6.88 -19.64 -8.25
N ALA A 109 -7.82 -18.74 -8.51
CA ALA A 109 -7.52 -17.32 -8.67
C ALA A 109 -6.91 -16.71 -7.41
N LEU A 110 -7.48 -17.01 -6.23
CA LEU A 110 -6.93 -16.59 -4.93
C LEU A 110 -5.54 -17.18 -4.67
N ALA A 111 -5.32 -18.45 -5.02
CA ALA A 111 -4.01 -19.06 -4.90
C ALA A 111 -2.97 -18.36 -5.80
N ILE A 112 -3.29 -18.13 -7.09
CA ILE A 112 -2.39 -17.42 -8.02
C ILE A 112 -2.05 -16.04 -7.47
N ALA A 113 -3.02 -15.28 -6.97
CA ALA A 113 -2.79 -13.99 -6.35
C ALA A 113 -1.85 -14.10 -5.14
N ALA A 114 -2.04 -15.10 -4.26
CA ALA A 114 -1.17 -15.34 -3.12
C ALA A 114 0.28 -15.65 -3.53
N TYR A 115 0.48 -16.54 -4.52
CA TYR A 115 1.82 -16.84 -5.05
C TYR A 115 2.47 -15.61 -5.67
N ALA A 116 1.74 -14.85 -6.47
CA ALA A 116 2.24 -13.64 -7.12
C ALA A 116 2.63 -12.57 -6.09
N SER A 117 1.79 -12.30 -5.10
CA SER A 117 2.07 -11.34 -4.03
C SER A 117 3.25 -11.77 -3.15
N PHE A 118 3.34 -13.07 -2.82
CA PHE A 118 4.44 -13.60 -2.00
C PHE A 118 5.78 -13.47 -2.74
N ILE A 119 5.85 -13.92 -4.00
CA ILE A 119 7.09 -13.86 -4.79
C ILE A 119 7.46 -12.41 -5.09
N GLY A 120 6.51 -11.58 -5.53
CA GLY A 120 6.76 -10.18 -5.84
C GLY A 120 7.18 -9.36 -4.61
N GLY A 121 6.54 -9.61 -3.46
CA GLY A 121 6.94 -9.00 -2.19
C GLY A 121 8.34 -9.44 -1.77
N THR A 122 8.64 -10.75 -1.85
CA THR A 122 9.95 -11.30 -1.50
C THR A 122 11.07 -10.73 -2.38
N VAL A 123 10.89 -10.72 -3.70
CA VAL A 123 11.84 -10.14 -4.65
C VAL A 123 12.06 -8.65 -4.37
N SER A 124 10.99 -7.91 -4.10
CA SER A 124 11.05 -6.49 -3.78
C SER A 124 11.82 -6.22 -2.49
N VAL A 125 11.61 -7.04 -1.46
CA VAL A 125 12.34 -6.94 -0.18
C VAL A 125 13.82 -7.27 -0.38
N ILE A 126 14.16 -8.32 -1.14
CA ILE A 126 15.56 -8.66 -1.45
C ILE A 126 16.25 -7.50 -2.18
N PHE A 127 15.62 -6.93 -3.21
CA PHE A 127 16.19 -5.80 -3.93
C PHE A 127 16.30 -4.56 -3.03
N LEU A 128 15.31 -4.31 -2.18
CA LEU A 128 15.37 -3.24 -1.20
C LEU A 128 16.54 -3.45 -0.22
N MET A 129 16.80 -4.66 0.28
CA MET A 129 17.94 -4.93 1.16
C MET A 129 19.29 -4.58 0.50
N LEU A 130 19.42 -4.79 -0.82
CA LEU A 130 20.62 -4.45 -1.56
C LEU A 130 20.77 -2.94 -1.79
N VAL A 131 19.66 -2.24 -2.03
CA VAL A 131 19.64 -0.82 -2.38
C VAL A 131 19.53 0.10 -1.15
N ALA A 132 18.96 -0.38 -0.05
CA ALA A 132 18.72 0.38 1.17
C ALA A 132 19.99 0.99 1.79
N PRO A 133 21.15 0.31 1.86
CA PRO A 133 22.37 0.93 2.36
C PRO A 133 22.80 2.14 1.53
N LEU A 134 22.64 2.08 0.20
CA LEU A 134 22.93 3.19 -0.69
C LEU A 134 21.95 4.35 -0.46
N LEU A 135 20.65 4.04 -0.41
CA LEU A 135 19.61 5.04 -0.14
C LEU A 135 19.77 5.72 1.22
N SER A 136 20.18 4.98 2.25
CA SER A 136 20.40 5.53 3.60
C SER A 136 21.52 6.58 3.63
N LYS A 137 22.63 6.34 2.92
CA LYS A 137 23.73 7.29 2.81
C LYS A 137 23.31 8.57 2.10
N VAL A 138 22.53 8.41 1.03
CA VAL A 138 21.95 9.53 0.28
C VAL A 138 20.99 10.32 1.18
N ALA A 139 20.08 9.64 1.88
CA ALA A 139 19.10 10.29 2.76
C ALA A 139 19.76 11.10 3.88
N VAL A 140 20.84 10.59 4.50
CA VAL A 140 21.56 11.32 5.57
C VAL A 140 22.34 12.52 5.03
N SER A 141 22.66 12.54 3.72
CA SER A 141 23.34 13.67 3.09
C SER A 141 22.41 14.82 2.67
N PHE A 142 21.09 14.69 2.86
CA PHE A 142 20.12 15.69 2.43
C PHE A 142 20.19 16.95 3.30
N GLY A 143 20.32 18.10 2.65
CA GLY A 143 20.17 19.41 3.25
C GLY A 143 18.77 19.99 3.03
N PRO A 144 18.55 21.25 3.44
CA PRO A 144 17.25 21.91 3.31
C PRO A 144 16.73 21.94 1.86
N ALA A 145 17.61 22.11 0.87
CA ALA A 145 17.24 22.16 -0.55
C ALA A 145 16.76 20.79 -1.06
N GLU A 146 17.45 19.71 -0.70
CA GLU A 146 17.09 18.34 -1.07
C GLU A 146 15.78 17.92 -0.40
N TYR A 147 15.58 18.28 0.88
CA TYR A 147 14.29 18.08 1.56
C TYR A 147 13.17 18.86 0.87
N PHE A 148 13.38 20.12 0.52
CA PHE A 148 12.39 20.91 -0.21
C PHE A 148 12.04 20.27 -1.56
N ALA A 149 13.04 19.90 -2.35
CA ALA A 149 12.84 19.24 -3.64
C ALA A 149 12.09 17.91 -3.50
N LEU A 150 12.43 17.11 -2.49
CA LEU A 150 11.76 15.84 -2.22
C LEU A 150 10.29 16.05 -1.81
N MET A 151 10.00 17.05 -0.98
CA MET A 151 8.62 17.39 -0.62
C MET A 151 7.82 17.87 -1.83
N VAL A 152 8.37 18.75 -2.67
CA VAL A 152 7.74 19.22 -3.91
C VAL A 152 7.48 18.05 -4.86
N LEU A 153 8.46 17.15 -5.01
CA LEU A 153 8.34 15.95 -5.84
C LEU A 153 7.25 15.01 -5.31
N GLY A 154 7.18 14.80 -4.00
CA GLY A 154 6.12 14.01 -3.35
C GLY A 154 4.73 14.60 -3.55
N LEU A 155 4.57 15.91 -3.34
CA LEU A 155 3.30 16.60 -3.58
C LEU A 155 2.89 16.54 -5.06
N THR A 156 3.84 16.77 -5.97
CA THR A 156 3.60 16.68 -7.42
C THR A 156 3.16 15.28 -7.82
N ALA A 157 3.81 14.24 -7.26
CA ALA A 157 3.44 12.85 -7.44
C ALA A 157 1.99 12.57 -6.98
N VAL A 158 1.62 13.01 -5.77
CA VAL A 158 0.24 12.83 -5.25
C VAL A 158 -0.79 13.54 -6.12
N VAL A 159 -0.49 14.76 -6.56
CA VAL A 159 -1.38 15.53 -7.46
C VAL A 159 -1.51 14.84 -8.81
N SER A 160 -0.42 14.28 -9.35
CA SER A 160 -0.43 13.59 -10.65
C SER A 160 -1.31 12.34 -10.67
N LEU A 161 -1.55 11.72 -9.51
CA LEU A 161 -2.45 10.58 -9.34
C LEU A 161 -3.93 10.97 -9.23
N SER A 162 -4.26 12.26 -9.22
CA SER A 162 -5.65 12.74 -9.17
C SER A 162 -6.31 12.64 -10.56
N ASP A 163 -6.79 11.43 -10.90
CA ASP A 163 -7.34 11.02 -12.22
C ASP A 163 -8.31 12.00 -12.90
N LYS A 164 -9.03 12.84 -12.15
CA LYS A 164 -10.17 13.63 -12.69
C LYS A 164 -9.96 15.14 -12.74
N SER A 165 -9.03 15.71 -11.98
CA SER A 165 -8.77 17.16 -11.99
C SER A 165 -7.47 17.51 -11.28
N LEU A 166 -6.45 17.84 -12.06
CA LEU A 166 -5.16 18.32 -11.56
C LEU A 166 -5.32 19.58 -10.69
N VAL A 167 -6.25 20.46 -11.05
CA VAL A 167 -6.55 21.67 -10.27
C VAL A 167 -7.09 21.33 -8.88
N LYS A 168 -8.03 20.37 -8.77
CA LYS A 168 -8.54 19.94 -7.45
C LYS A 168 -7.46 19.27 -6.62
N GLY A 169 -6.60 18.46 -7.25
CA GLY A 169 -5.43 17.86 -6.59
C GLY A 169 -4.48 18.92 -6.04
N LEU A 170 -4.14 19.94 -6.85
CA LEU A 170 -3.29 21.06 -6.42
C LEU A 170 -3.92 21.84 -5.26
N ILE A 171 -5.22 22.16 -5.34
CA ILE A 171 -5.93 22.86 -4.26
C ILE A 171 -5.87 22.01 -2.97
N ALA A 172 -6.16 20.72 -3.05
CA ALA A 172 -6.10 19.83 -1.89
C ALA A 172 -4.69 19.75 -1.29
N ALA A 173 -3.65 19.67 -2.13
CA ALA A 173 -2.25 19.65 -1.69
C ALA A 173 -1.87 20.96 -0.98
N VAL A 174 -2.22 22.12 -1.56
CA VAL A 174 -1.94 23.43 -0.96
C VAL A 174 -2.69 23.59 0.37
N VAL A 175 -3.98 23.23 0.42
CA VAL A 175 -4.77 23.29 1.65
C VAL A 175 -4.18 22.38 2.73
N GLY A 176 -3.77 21.16 2.37
CA GLY A 176 -3.12 20.23 3.30
C GLY A 176 -1.81 20.79 3.88
N VAL A 177 -0.97 21.41 3.03
CA VAL A 177 0.27 22.08 3.48
C VAL A 177 -0.04 23.26 4.39
N MET A 178 -1.06 24.07 4.07
CA MET A 178 -1.47 25.19 4.92
C MET A 178 -1.94 24.72 6.30
N ILE A 179 -2.65 23.60 6.38
CA ILE A 179 -3.09 22.99 7.65
C ILE A 179 -1.89 22.44 8.43
N SER A 180 -0.92 21.80 7.75
CA SER A 180 0.22 21.17 8.43
C SER A 180 1.24 22.16 9.03
N ILE A 181 1.23 23.42 8.57
CA ILE A 181 2.13 24.46 9.09
C ILE A 181 1.49 25.31 10.20
N VAL A 182 0.26 25.01 10.61
CA VAL A 182 -0.39 25.64 11.77
C VAL A 182 0.35 25.23 13.04
N GLY A 183 0.75 26.20 13.86
CA GLY A 183 1.42 25.99 15.15
C GLY A 183 2.78 26.65 15.26
N ILE A 184 3.53 26.27 16.29
CA ILE A 184 4.92 26.71 16.49
C ILE A 184 5.84 25.88 15.60
N ASP A 185 6.62 26.54 14.74
CA ASP A 185 7.68 25.87 13.99
C ASP A 185 8.77 25.37 14.94
N THR A 186 9.06 24.06 14.90
CA THR A 186 10.01 23.42 15.83
C THR A 186 11.48 23.79 15.57
N GLN A 187 11.82 24.33 14.40
CA GLN A 187 13.17 24.76 14.06
C GLN A 187 13.41 26.23 14.39
N THR A 188 12.45 27.10 14.09
CA THR A 188 12.59 28.56 14.22
C THR A 188 11.88 29.13 15.44
N GLY A 189 11.00 28.37 16.09
CA GLY A 189 10.18 28.83 17.22
C GLY A 189 9.12 29.85 16.86
N THR A 190 8.90 30.10 15.56
CA THR A 190 7.95 31.12 15.09
C THR A 190 6.54 30.55 15.05
N GLU A 191 5.57 31.28 15.59
CA GLU A 191 4.15 30.98 15.45
C GLU A 191 3.68 31.20 14.00
N ARG A 192 2.96 30.22 13.45
CA ARG A 192 2.38 30.28 12.10
C ARG A 192 0.90 29.93 12.16
N PHE A 193 0.06 30.82 11.62
CA PHE A 193 -1.39 30.60 11.51
C PHE A 193 -2.09 30.22 12.84
N THR A 194 -1.56 30.68 13.98
CA THR A 194 -2.10 30.43 15.33
C THR A 194 -3.27 31.36 15.68
N PHE A 195 -3.41 32.49 14.96
CA PHE A 195 -4.47 33.49 15.15
C PHE A 195 -4.67 33.94 16.61
N ASN A 196 -3.60 34.00 17.41
CA ASN A 196 -3.61 34.30 18.85
C ASN A 196 -4.44 33.29 19.71
N SER A 197 -4.72 32.10 19.19
CA SER A 197 -5.37 31.02 19.93
C SER A 197 -4.30 30.08 20.51
N ILE A 198 -4.32 29.92 21.84
CA ILE A 198 -3.43 29.03 22.57
C ILE A 198 -3.59 27.58 22.10
N GLN A 199 -4.81 27.18 21.74
CA GLN A 199 -5.14 25.83 21.25
C GLN A 199 -4.47 25.50 19.93
N LEU A 200 -4.10 26.50 19.13
CA LEU A 200 -3.44 26.31 17.84
C LEU A 200 -1.91 26.30 17.94
N LEU A 201 -1.32 26.57 19.11
CA LEU A 201 0.13 26.59 19.30
C LEU A 201 0.75 25.19 19.11
N ASP A 202 0.06 24.16 19.61
CA ASP A 202 0.44 22.75 19.42
C ASP A 202 0.20 22.27 17.97
N GLY A 203 -0.39 23.12 17.13
CA GLY A 203 -0.76 22.82 15.77
C GLY A 203 -2.01 21.94 15.68
N ILE A 204 -2.26 21.42 14.49
CA ILE A 204 -3.37 20.52 14.23
C ILE A 204 -2.83 19.09 14.26
N ASP A 205 -3.27 18.30 15.24
CA ASP A 205 -2.82 16.92 15.38
C ASP A 205 -3.20 16.10 14.14
N PHE A 206 -2.17 15.66 13.41
CA PHE A 206 -2.30 14.82 12.25
C PHE A 206 -3.13 13.56 12.53
N LEU A 207 -3.01 12.97 13.72
CA LEU A 207 -3.75 11.78 14.11
C LEU A 207 -5.25 12.06 14.15
N VAL A 208 -5.65 13.17 14.78
CA VAL A 208 -7.06 13.56 14.91
C VAL A 208 -7.66 13.83 13.53
N VAL A 209 -6.94 14.57 12.68
CA VAL A 209 -7.39 14.87 11.32
C VAL A 209 -7.47 13.62 10.46
N ALA A 210 -6.44 12.78 10.48
CA ALA A 210 -6.42 11.54 9.73
C ALA A 210 -7.60 10.65 10.14
N LEU A 211 -7.73 10.34 11.44
CA LEU A 211 -8.81 9.49 11.95
C LEU A 211 -10.19 10.07 11.61
N GLY A 212 -10.39 11.39 11.77
CA GLY A 212 -11.65 12.05 11.48
C GLY A 212 -12.01 12.01 9.99
N ILE A 213 -11.08 12.39 9.11
CA ILE A 213 -11.31 12.38 7.66
C ILE A 213 -11.55 10.96 7.16
N PHE A 214 -10.77 9.97 7.60
CA PHE A 214 -10.96 8.57 7.17
C PHE A 214 -12.26 7.99 7.67
N ALA A 215 -12.63 8.21 8.94
CA ALA A 215 -13.90 7.74 9.47
C ALA A 215 -15.09 8.36 8.73
N LEU A 216 -15.04 9.67 8.47
CA LEU A 216 -16.09 10.37 7.71
C LEU A 216 -16.15 9.91 6.24
N ALA A 217 -15.01 9.74 5.58
CA ALA A 217 -14.94 9.25 4.21
C ALA A 217 -15.59 7.86 4.09
N GLU A 218 -15.33 6.97 5.05
CA GLU A 218 -15.93 5.63 5.08
C GLU A 218 -17.44 5.69 5.32
N VAL A 219 -17.90 6.50 6.29
CA VAL A 219 -19.34 6.70 6.54
C VAL A 219 -20.04 7.21 5.28
N PHE A 220 -19.48 8.22 4.60
CA PHE A 220 -20.04 8.71 3.35
C PHE A 220 -20.00 7.67 2.24
N TYR A 221 -18.92 6.90 2.14
CA TYR A 221 -18.81 5.81 1.16
C TYR A 221 -19.89 4.75 1.37
N MET A 222 -20.10 4.30 2.61
CA MET A 222 -21.15 3.36 2.97
C MET A 222 -22.55 3.89 2.66
N LEU A 223 -22.82 5.16 2.96
CA LEU A 223 -24.09 5.81 2.65
C LEU A 223 -24.33 5.94 1.13
N LEU A 224 -23.29 6.31 0.37
CA LEU A 224 -23.36 6.50 -1.09
C LEU A 224 -23.50 5.18 -1.86
N ARG A 225 -22.88 4.10 -1.38
CA ARG A 225 -23.03 2.76 -1.98
C ARG A 225 -24.30 2.04 -1.56
N GLY A 226 -25.02 2.60 -0.58
CA GLY A 226 -26.40 2.28 -0.21
C GLY A 226 -26.74 0.80 -0.25
N GLY A 227 -26.28 -0.01 0.73
CA GLY A 227 -26.83 -1.32 1.13
C GLY A 227 -27.11 -2.41 0.07
N GLY A 228 -26.90 -2.14 -1.22
CA GLY A 228 -27.37 -2.92 -2.35
C GLY A 228 -26.30 -3.85 -2.86
N GLY A 229 -25.65 -4.56 -1.95
CA GLY A 229 -24.81 -5.69 -2.33
C GLY A 229 -25.69 -6.67 -3.09
N LYS A 230 -25.55 -6.72 -4.42
CA LYS A 230 -25.99 -7.91 -5.17
C LYS A 230 -25.34 -9.08 -4.46
N GLU A 231 -26.15 -9.95 -3.86
CA GLU A 231 -25.67 -11.20 -3.27
C GLU A 231 -24.77 -11.85 -4.32
N ALA A 232 -23.47 -11.85 -4.04
CA ALA A 232 -22.54 -12.60 -4.86
C ALA A 232 -23.02 -14.06 -4.77
N PRO A 233 -23.18 -14.76 -5.91
CA PRO A 233 -23.51 -16.17 -5.85
C PRO A 233 -22.48 -16.83 -4.92
N ARG A 234 -22.98 -17.50 -3.88
CA ARG A 234 -22.19 -18.32 -2.95
C ARG A 234 -21.61 -19.52 -3.72
N ASN A 235 -20.77 -19.24 -4.70
CA ASN A 235 -19.99 -20.26 -5.36
C ASN A 235 -18.95 -20.70 -4.33
N ALA A 236 -18.90 -22.00 -4.08
CA ALA A 236 -17.87 -22.56 -3.23
C ALA A 236 -16.50 -22.08 -3.71
N ILE A 237 -15.63 -21.67 -2.79
CA ILE A 237 -14.26 -21.23 -3.08
C ILE A 237 -13.51 -22.31 -3.89
N GLY A 238 -13.98 -23.56 -3.87
CA GLY A 238 -13.43 -24.64 -4.68
C GLY A 238 -12.03 -25.00 -4.19
N SER A 239 -11.24 -25.62 -5.05
CA SER A 239 -9.87 -26.03 -4.70
C SER A 239 -8.90 -24.85 -4.75
N LEU A 240 -8.10 -24.71 -3.69
CA LEU A 240 -6.91 -23.84 -3.65
C LEU A 240 -5.67 -24.50 -4.30
N LYS A 241 -5.75 -25.79 -4.67
CA LYS A 241 -4.60 -26.51 -5.25
C LYS A 241 -4.36 -26.10 -6.69
N LEU A 242 -3.16 -25.63 -6.96
CA LEU A 242 -2.61 -25.46 -8.30
C LEU A 242 -1.82 -26.71 -8.69
N SER A 243 -1.98 -27.15 -9.93
CA SER A 243 -1.17 -28.20 -10.53
C SER A 243 0.24 -27.69 -10.85
N GLY A 244 1.22 -28.59 -10.93
CA GLY A 244 2.60 -28.20 -11.26
C GLY A 244 2.75 -27.54 -12.63
N SER A 245 1.88 -27.88 -13.59
CA SER A 245 1.82 -27.21 -14.90
C SER A 245 1.28 -25.78 -14.78
N GLU A 246 0.27 -25.52 -13.95
CA GLU A 246 -0.24 -24.18 -13.67
C GLU A 246 0.84 -23.31 -12.99
N VAL A 247 1.55 -23.85 -11.99
CA VAL A 247 2.66 -23.15 -11.33
C VAL A 247 3.76 -22.77 -12.32
N LYS A 248 4.12 -23.68 -13.22
CA LYS A 248 5.14 -23.42 -14.26
C LYS A 248 4.69 -22.34 -15.24
N LYS A 249 3.39 -22.28 -15.58
CA LYS A 249 2.83 -21.25 -16.45
C LYS A 249 2.90 -19.86 -15.81
N ILE A 250 2.56 -19.73 -14.53
CA ILE A 250 2.53 -18.42 -13.83
C ILE A 250 3.92 -17.93 -13.39
N ALA A 251 4.93 -18.80 -13.28
CA ALA A 251 6.27 -18.42 -12.84
C ALA A 251 6.94 -17.36 -13.73
N GLY A 252 6.76 -17.46 -15.05
CA GLY A 252 7.28 -16.48 -16.02
C GLY A 252 6.69 -15.08 -15.79
N PRO A 253 5.36 -14.92 -15.86
CA PRO A 253 4.69 -13.65 -15.56
C PRO A 253 5.07 -13.09 -14.18
N ILE A 254 5.00 -13.91 -13.12
CA ILE A 254 5.31 -13.47 -11.76
C ILE A 254 6.73 -12.89 -11.68
N SER A 255 7.73 -13.57 -12.24
CA SER A 255 9.12 -13.09 -12.18
C SER A 255 9.31 -11.75 -12.90
N ARG A 256 8.76 -11.59 -14.11
CA ARG A 256 8.84 -10.33 -14.87
C ARG A 256 8.10 -9.19 -14.18
N SER A 257 6.87 -9.45 -13.73
CA SER A 257 6.07 -8.46 -13.01
C SER A 257 6.68 -8.09 -11.66
N SER A 258 7.41 -8.99 -10.99
CA SER A 258 8.11 -8.68 -9.73
C SER A 258 9.23 -7.66 -9.95
N VAL A 259 10.03 -7.83 -11.01
CA VAL A 259 11.11 -6.90 -11.36
C VAL A 259 10.54 -5.56 -11.80
N LEU A 260 9.56 -5.57 -12.70
CA LEU A 260 8.88 -4.35 -13.16
C LEU A 260 8.21 -3.61 -11.99
N GLY A 261 7.54 -4.36 -11.11
CA GLY A 261 6.88 -3.87 -9.91
C GLY A 261 7.84 -3.18 -8.94
N PHE A 262 9.05 -3.73 -8.76
CA PHE A 262 10.07 -3.08 -7.95
C PHE A 262 10.49 -1.72 -8.52
N PHE A 263 10.87 -1.65 -9.79
CA PHE A 263 11.34 -0.40 -10.40
C PHE A 263 10.25 0.67 -10.47
N THR A 264 9.01 0.27 -10.76
CA THR A 264 7.87 1.19 -10.77
C THR A 264 7.44 1.59 -9.37
N GLY A 265 7.58 0.72 -8.38
CA GLY A 265 7.22 0.97 -6.99
C GLY A 265 8.21 1.85 -6.23
N VAL A 266 9.50 1.76 -6.54
CA VAL A 266 10.54 2.63 -5.97
C VAL A 266 10.39 4.09 -6.43
N LEU A 267 9.77 4.32 -7.59
CA LEU A 267 9.53 5.66 -8.12
C LEU A 267 8.40 6.36 -7.33
N PRO A 268 8.64 7.57 -6.80
CA PRO A 268 7.62 8.36 -6.14
C PRO A 268 6.44 8.64 -7.07
N GLY A 269 5.21 8.47 -6.56
CA GLY A 269 3.99 8.75 -7.31
C GLY A 269 3.56 7.68 -8.33
N ALA A 270 4.43 6.79 -8.78
CA ALA A 270 4.03 5.73 -9.70
C ALA A 270 3.32 4.57 -8.98
N GLY A 271 3.93 4.09 -7.89
CA GLY A 271 3.33 3.18 -6.92
C GLY A 271 2.72 1.89 -7.48
N ALA A 272 1.84 1.28 -6.70
CA ALA A 272 1.23 -0.02 -7.02
C ALA A 272 0.31 0.02 -8.24
N THR A 273 -0.37 1.14 -8.49
CA THR A 273 -1.32 1.28 -9.60
C THR A 273 -0.62 1.20 -10.95
N ILE A 274 0.38 2.06 -11.19
CA ILE A 274 1.11 2.07 -12.46
C ILE A 274 1.81 0.72 -12.67
N GLY A 275 2.46 0.18 -11.62
CA GLY A 275 3.10 -1.13 -11.68
C GLY A 275 2.15 -2.25 -12.10
N SER A 276 0.92 -2.26 -11.55
CA SER A 276 -0.09 -3.29 -11.86
C SER A 276 -0.60 -3.19 -13.30
N PHE A 277 -0.90 -1.98 -13.79
CA PHE A 277 -1.35 -1.77 -15.17
C PHE A 277 -0.25 -2.01 -16.21
N LEU A 278 0.99 -1.61 -15.92
CA LEU A 278 2.14 -1.90 -16.79
C LEU A 278 2.43 -3.40 -16.83
N GLY A 279 2.41 -4.08 -15.69
CA GLY A 279 2.55 -5.53 -15.60
C GLY A 279 1.49 -6.24 -16.43
N TYR A 280 0.21 -5.89 -16.25
CA TYR A 280 -0.90 -6.45 -17.02
C TYR A 280 -0.75 -6.19 -18.53
N SER A 281 -0.42 -4.96 -18.91
CA SER A 281 -0.26 -4.57 -20.32
C SER A 281 0.90 -5.30 -20.99
N MET A 282 2.00 -5.51 -20.27
CA MET A 282 3.17 -6.26 -20.76
C MET A 282 2.81 -7.72 -20.97
N GLU A 283 2.17 -8.37 -19.99
CA GLU A 283 1.80 -9.78 -20.11
C GLU A 283 0.75 -10.00 -21.21
N LYS A 284 -0.22 -9.10 -21.34
CA LYS A 284 -1.19 -9.14 -22.45
C LYS A 284 -0.55 -9.05 -23.84
N ARG A 285 0.58 -8.33 -23.97
CA ARG A 285 1.34 -8.25 -25.23
C ARG A 285 2.20 -9.49 -25.48
N LEU A 286 2.67 -10.15 -24.42
CA LEU A 286 3.51 -11.34 -24.50
C LEU A 286 2.69 -12.62 -24.68
N ALA A 287 1.44 -12.63 -24.22
CA ALA A 287 0.50 -13.71 -24.44
C ALA A 287 0.23 -13.86 -25.95
N LYS A 288 0.60 -15.00 -26.53
CA LYS A 288 0.23 -15.39 -27.89
C LYS A 288 -1.14 -16.04 -27.84
N ASP A 289 -2.13 -15.42 -28.49
CA ASP A 289 -3.49 -15.93 -28.70
C ASP A 289 -4.24 -16.49 -27.47
N GLY A 290 -4.90 -15.62 -26.71
CA GLY A 290 -6.03 -15.99 -25.84
C GLY A 290 -5.70 -16.59 -24.46
N ASP A 291 -4.45 -16.96 -24.19
CA ASP A 291 -3.98 -17.41 -22.86
C ASP A 291 -3.65 -16.21 -21.94
N THR A 292 -4.64 -15.35 -21.68
CA THR A 292 -4.58 -14.33 -20.60
C THR A 292 -5.29 -14.82 -19.35
#